data_AF-A0A978T5N2-F1
#
_entry.id   AF-A0A978T5N2-F1
#
_cell.length_a   1.000
_cell.length_b   1.000
_cell.length_c   1.000
_cell.angle_alpha   90.00
_cell.angle_beta   90.00
_cell.angle_gamma   90.00
#
_symmetry.space_group_name_H-M   'P 1'
#
loop_
_entity.id
_entity.type
_entity.pdbx_description
1 polymer ?
#
loop_
_entity_poly.entity_id
_entity_poly.type
_entity_poly.pdbx_seq_one_letter_code
_entity_poly.pdbx_strand_id
1 'polypeptide(L)'
;MQQAQEDLDNFIAPKKVSETPNRLRLIYLAILALGIPLESRIIPISKLELDLVIDYLARLLQNYEELIRRACSLVEQQAEIPPAQRKYYGLVKEYLERFSLLSTSEEFLPLNLSGKNINSIALKVLTDLLFYSSRAGKRYLHSQLQCL
;
A
#
# COMPACT_ATOMS: atom_id res chain seq x y z
N MET A 1 -3.00 -8.16 -47.00
CA MET A 1 -2.64 -6.99 -46.17
C MET A 1 -3.53 -6.92 -44.93
N GLN A 2 -3.50 -7.96 -44.08
CA GLN A 2 -4.38 -8.08 -42.89
C GLN A 2 -3.61 -8.60 -41.66
N GLN A 3 -2.32 -8.25 -41.55
CA GLN A 3 -1.47 -8.66 -40.43
C GLN A 3 -0.82 -7.47 -39.70
N ALA A 4 -1.21 -6.23 -40.03
CA ALA A 4 -0.57 -5.03 -39.48
C ALA A 4 -1.39 -4.36 -38.35
N GLN A 5 -2.45 -5.01 -37.86
CA GLN A 5 -3.41 -4.36 -36.96
C GLN A 5 -3.62 -5.06 -35.60
N GLU A 6 -3.02 -6.25 -35.38
CA GLU A 6 -3.05 -6.93 -34.08
C GLU A 6 -1.85 -6.59 -33.17
N ASP A 7 -0.81 -5.92 -33.69
CA ASP A 7 0.41 -5.63 -32.93
C ASP A 7 0.40 -4.27 -32.19
N LEU A 8 -0.69 -3.50 -32.25
CA LEU A 8 -0.75 -2.18 -31.61
C LEU A 8 -1.46 -2.16 -30.24
N ASP A 9 -2.12 -3.23 -29.83
CA ASP A 9 -2.80 -3.32 -28.52
C ASP A 9 -1.90 -3.87 -27.39
N ASN A 10 -0.67 -4.28 -27.69
CA ASN A 10 0.29 -4.82 -26.73
C ASN A 10 1.31 -3.80 -26.18
N PHE A 11 1.09 -2.50 -26.40
CA PHE A 11 1.90 -1.48 -25.73
C PHE A 11 1.42 -1.25 -24.30
N ILE A 12 1.81 -2.16 -23.40
CA ILE A 12 1.82 -1.88 -21.97
C ILE A 12 2.71 -0.65 -21.75
N ALA A 13 2.11 0.44 -21.27
CA ALA A 13 2.83 1.67 -20.99
C ALA A 13 4.03 1.37 -20.05
N PRO A 14 5.28 1.66 -20.46
CA PRO A 14 6.50 1.27 -19.73
C PRO A 14 6.63 1.88 -18.33
N LYS A 15 5.77 2.82 -17.96
CA LYS A 15 5.71 3.42 -16.62
C LYS A 15 5.06 2.51 -15.56
N LYS A 16 4.17 1.58 -15.94
CA LYS A 16 3.41 0.79 -14.96
C LYS A 16 4.18 -0.44 -14.42
N VAL A 17 5.13 -0.95 -15.19
CA VAL A 17 5.97 -2.10 -14.83
C VAL A 17 7.05 -1.75 -13.79
N SER A 18 7.41 -0.46 -13.64
CA SER A 18 8.38 0.02 -12.64
C SER A 18 7.78 0.34 -11.26
N GLU A 19 6.45 0.28 -11.09
CA GLU A 19 5.78 0.75 -9.87
C GLU A 19 5.44 -0.36 -8.87
N THR A 20 5.35 -1.63 -9.29
CA THR A 20 5.03 -2.78 -8.40
C THR A 20 5.95 -2.87 -7.19
N PRO A 21 7.29 -2.75 -7.32
CA PRO A 21 8.18 -2.76 -6.16
C PRO A 21 7.92 -1.58 -5.21
N ASN A 22 7.63 -0.39 -5.74
CA ASN A 22 7.35 0.80 -4.93
C ASN A 22 6.00 0.71 -4.20
N ARG A 23 4.98 0.17 -4.86
CA ARG A 23 3.66 -0.05 -4.26
C ARG A 23 3.73 -1.09 -3.15
N LEU A 24 4.44 -2.19 -3.37
CA LEU A 24 4.65 -3.22 -2.35
C LEU A 24 5.43 -2.67 -1.14
N ARG A 25 6.48 -1.87 -1.39
CA ARG A 25 7.23 -1.17 -0.34
C ARG A 25 6.33 -0.26 0.49
N LEU A 26 5.45 0.51 -0.16
CA LEU A 26 4.48 1.37 0.54
C LEU A 26 3.52 0.56 1.41
N ILE A 27 3.08 -0.61 0.94
CA ILE A 27 2.24 -1.51 1.70
C ILE A 27 2.99 -2.05 2.93
N TYR A 28 4.22 -2.53 2.77
CA TYR A 28 5.04 -2.99 3.89
C TYR A 28 5.28 -1.89 4.93
N LEU A 29 5.61 -0.68 4.47
CA LEU A 29 5.79 0.49 5.31
C LEU A 29 4.53 0.80 6.13
N ALA A 30 3.35 0.78 5.49
CA ALA A 30 2.08 1.02 6.17
C ALA A 30 1.75 -0.05 7.21
N ILE A 31 1.99 -1.32 6.89
CA ILE A 31 1.75 -2.45 7.81
C ILE A 31 2.61 -2.28 9.07
N LEU A 32 3.90 -1.98 8.90
CA LEU A 32 4.81 -1.78 10.02
C LEU A 32 4.49 -0.52 10.82
N ALA A 33 4.08 0.55 10.15
CA ALA A 33 3.64 1.78 10.81
C ALA A 33 2.40 1.55 11.69
N LEU A 34 1.51 0.63 11.32
CA LEU A 34 0.39 0.19 12.17
C LEU A 34 0.82 -0.69 13.35
N GLY A 35 2.09 -1.05 13.45
CA GLY A 35 2.60 -1.99 14.46
C GLY A 35 2.28 -3.44 14.16
N ILE A 36 1.91 -3.77 12.93
CA ILE A 36 1.68 -5.16 12.50
C ILE A 36 3.04 -5.76 12.11
N PRO A 37 3.45 -6.88 12.73
CA PRO A 37 4.74 -7.51 12.40
C PRO A 37 4.70 -8.13 11.00
N LEU A 38 5.78 -7.92 10.24
CA LEU A 38 6.04 -8.60 8.97
C LEU A 38 7.13 -9.64 9.18
N GLU A 39 6.78 -10.91 8.99
CA GLU A 39 7.69 -12.06 9.04
C GLU A 39 8.54 -12.16 7.77
N SER A 40 8.01 -11.67 6.64
CA SER A 40 8.69 -11.66 5.35
C SER A 40 8.52 -10.30 4.67
N ARG A 41 9.61 -9.80 4.07
CA ARG A 41 9.68 -8.53 3.34
C ARG A 41 10.31 -8.71 1.96
N ILE A 42 10.04 -9.85 1.33
CA ILE A 42 10.59 -10.19 0.02
C ILE A 42 10.00 -9.23 -1.02
N ILE A 43 10.86 -8.72 -1.90
CA ILE A 43 10.45 -8.05 -3.12
C ILE A 43 10.44 -9.12 -4.22
N PRO A 44 9.26 -9.52 -4.73
CA PRO A 44 9.16 -10.63 -5.66
C PRO A 44 9.83 -10.27 -6.98
N ILE A 45 10.66 -11.17 -7.49
CA ILE A 45 11.29 -11.06 -8.82
C ILE A 45 10.58 -11.90 -9.88
N SER A 46 9.70 -12.81 -9.44
CA SER A 46 8.90 -13.68 -10.31
C SER A 46 7.40 -13.56 -10.01
N LYS A 47 6.56 -13.96 -10.97
CA LYS A 47 5.10 -14.00 -10.79
C LYS A 47 4.69 -14.94 -9.65
N LEU A 48 5.35 -16.10 -9.55
CA LEU A 48 5.10 -17.07 -8.47
C LEU A 48 5.38 -16.46 -7.09
N GLU A 49 6.51 -15.78 -6.93
CA GLU A 49 6.82 -15.08 -5.68
C GLU A 49 5.81 -13.97 -5.39
N LEU A 50 5.38 -13.24 -6.41
CA LEU A 50 4.38 -12.18 -6.25
C LEU A 50 3.05 -12.76 -5.74
N ASP A 51 2.60 -13.87 -6.31
CA ASP A 51 1.36 -14.54 -5.88
C ASP A 51 1.47 -15.04 -4.42
N LEU A 52 2.63 -15.58 -4.02
CA LEU A 52 2.88 -15.98 -2.64
C LEU A 52 2.90 -14.77 -1.68
N VAL A 53 3.51 -13.66 -2.08
CA VAL A 53 3.53 -12.42 -1.29
C VAL A 53 2.11 -11.85 -1.15
N ILE A 54 1.32 -11.86 -2.22
CA ILE A 54 -0.09 -11.44 -2.20
C ILE A 54 -0.89 -12.29 -1.21
N ASP A 55 -0.70 -13.62 -1.25
CA ASP A 55 -1.41 -14.55 -0.37
C ASP A 55 -1.01 -14.41 1.10
N TYR A 56 0.27 -14.15 1.35
CA TYR A 56 0.77 -13.82 2.67
C TYR A 56 0.13 -12.51 3.18
N LEU A 57 0.22 -11.44 2.40
CA LEU A 57 -0.28 -10.12 2.77
C LEU A 57 -1.79 -10.10 2.97
N ALA A 58 -2.56 -10.73 2.09
CA ALA A 58 -4.01 -10.77 2.23
C ALA A 58 -4.44 -11.48 3.53
N ARG A 59 -3.81 -12.61 3.86
CA ARG A 59 -4.08 -13.34 5.12
C ARG A 59 -3.64 -12.53 6.34
N LEU A 60 -2.46 -11.91 6.28
CA LEU A 60 -1.97 -11.06 7.35
C LEU A 60 -2.95 -9.90 7.61
N LEU A 61 -3.36 -9.17 6.57
CA LEU A 61 -4.26 -8.02 6.71
C LEU A 61 -5.66 -8.44 7.20
N GLN A 62 -6.14 -9.62 6.82
CA GLN A 62 -7.38 -10.19 7.36
C GLN A 62 -7.27 -10.46 8.87
N ASN A 63 -6.15 -11.01 9.34
CA ASN A 63 -5.94 -11.26 10.78
C ASN A 63 -5.92 -9.97 11.62
N TYR A 64 -5.59 -8.83 11.01
CA TYR A 64 -5.56 -7.52 11.65
C TYR A 64 -6.69 -6.58 11.17
N GLU A 65 -7.77 -7.13 10.59
CA GLU A 65 -8.85 -6.34 9.99
C GLU A 65 -9.47 -5.35 10.99
N GLU A 66 -9.70 -5.77 12.24
CA GLU A 66 -10.30 -4.90 13.27
C GLU A 66 -9.41 -3.68 13.60
N LEU A 67 -8.10 -3.88 13.70
CA LEU A 67 -7.13 -2.80 13.94
C LEU A 67 -7.15 -1.80 12.78
N ILE A 68 -7.14 -2.31 11.54
CA ILE A 68 -7.17 -1.48 10.34
C ILE A 68 -8.49 -0.70 10.26
N ARG A 69 -9.64 -1.36 10.51
CA ARG A 69 -10.95 -0.71 10.56
C ARG A 69 -11.00 0.40 11.60
N ARG A 70 -10.49 0.14 12.81
CA ARG A 70 -10.44 1.14 13.88
C ARG A 70 -9.61 2.35 13.49
N ALA A 71 -8.45 2.13 12.86
CA ALA A 71 -7.62 3.22 12.35
C ALA A 71 -8.37 4.05 11.29
N CYS A 72 -9.04 3.41 10.33
CA CYS A 72 -9.82 4.10 9.30
C CYS A 72 -11.00 4.89 9.88
N SER A 73 -11.75 4.33 10.83
CA SER A 73 -12.86 5.03 11.48
C SER A 73 -12.39 6.30 12.22
N LEU A 74 -11.21 6.27 12.85
CA LEU A 74 -10.61 7.47 13.45
C LEU A 74 -10.19 8.51 12.40
N VAL A 75 -9.79 8.09 11.20
CA VAL A 75 -9.51 9.01 10.08
C VAL A 75 -10.80 9.66 9.58
N GLU A 76 -11.87 8.88 9.42
CA GLU A 76 -13.18 9.35 8.96
C GLU A 76 -13.78 10.39 9.91
N GLN A 77 -13.66 10.19 11.24
CA GLN A 77 -14.10 11.18 12.23
C GLN A 77 -13.45 12.55 12.06
N GLN A 78 -12.24 12.59 11.48
CA GLN A 78 -11.51 13.84 11.23
C GLN A 78 -11.72 14.34 9.80
N ALA A 79 -12.44 13.62 8.94
CA ALA A 79 -12.62 13.94 7.52
C ALA A 79 -13.43 15.22 7.30
N GLU A 80 -14.38 15.51 8.18
CA GLU A 80 -15.20 16.73 8.15
C GLU A 80 -14.42 17.99 8.55
N ILE A 81 -13.26 17.82 9.21
CA ILE A 81 -12.40 18.94 9.61
C ILE A 81 -11.51 19.34 8.42
N PRO A 82 -11.40 20.66 8.12
CA PRO A 82 -10.52 21.15 7.09
C PRO A 82 -9.07 20.67 7.27
N PRO A 83 -8.35 20.27 6.20
CA PRO A 83 -7.01 19.70 6.30
C PRO A 83 -6.02 20.53 7.12
N ALA A 84 -6.10 21.87 7.03
CA ALA A 84 -5.21 22.78 7.76
C ALA A 84 -5.43 22.78 9.29
N GLN A 85 -6.59 22.33 9.76
CA GLN A 85 -6.96 22.28 11.19
C GLN A 85 -7.04 20.86 11.71
N ARG A 86 -6.92 19.87 10.83
CA ARG A 86 -7.08 18.46 11.15
C ARG A 86 -5.94 18.00 12.05
N LYS A 87 -6.30 17.49 13.23
CA LYS A 87 -5.35 16.92 14.18
C LYS A 87 -5.75 15.46 14.43
N TYR A 88 -4.82 14.56 14.19
CA TYR A 88 -5.00 13.15 14.51
C TYR A 88 -4.50 12.88 15.94
N TYR A 89 -5.14 11.91 16.60
CA TYR A 89 -4.81 11.50 17.97
C TYR A 89 -4.78 9.97 18.08
N GLY A 90 -4.16 9.47 19.16
CA GLY A 90 -4.06 8.04 19.45
C GLY A 90 -3.46 7.23 18.29
N LEU A 91 -4.12 6.13 17.93
CA LEU A 91 -3.67 5.17 16.92
C LEU A 91 -3.28 5.81 15.58
N VAL A 92 -4.07 6.76 15.07
CA VAL A 92 -3.78 7.39 13.77
C VAL A 92 -2.58 8.32 13.85
N LYS A 93 -2.42 9.04 14.97
CA LYS A 93 -1.24 9.88 15.20
C LYS A 93 0.02 9.03 15.24
N GLU A 94 0.02 7.97 16.04
CA GLU A 94 1.15 7.03 16.15
C GLU A 94 1.48 6.38 14.81
N TYR A 95 0.46 5.99 14.05
CA TYR A 95 0.63 5.47 12.69
C TYR A 95 1.35 6.46 11.78
N LEU A 96 0.91 7.73 11.74
CA LEU A 96 1.50 8.75 10.89
C LEU A 96 2.95 9.07 11.29
N GLU A 97 3.22 9.17 12.59
CA GLU A 97 4.58 9.41 13.12
C GLU A 97 5.52 8.26 12.75
N ARG A 98 5.09 7.00 12.96
CA ARG A 98 5.88 5.82 12.58
C ARG A 98 6.06 5.72 11.06
N PHE A 99 5.02 5.98 10.28
CA PHE A 99 5.10 5.98 8.82
C PHE A 99 6.12 6.99 8.32
N SER A 100 6.08 8.21 8.86
CA SER A 100 7.05 9.26 8.51
C SER A 100 8.47 8.83 8.87
N LEU A 101 8.69 8.33 10.08
CA LEU A 101 10.01 7.87 10.54
C LEU A 101 10.55 6.73 9.67
N LEU A 102 9.73 5.71 9.41
CA LEU A 102 10.12 4.57 8.60
C LEU A 102 10.38 4.98 7.14
N SER A 103 9.64 5.97 6.61
CA SER A 103 9.81 6.41 5.22
C SER A 103 11.13 7.13 4.96
N THR A 104 11.76 7.66 6.02
CA THR A 104 13.06 8.34 5.96
C THR A 104 14.23 7.43 6.34
N SER A 105 13.97 6.22 6.85
CA SER A 105 15.02 5.30 7.25
C SER A 105 15.61 4.59 6.04
N GLU A 106 16.94 4.66 5.86
CA GLU A 106 17.65 3.90 4.82
C GLU A 106 17.55 2.38 5.01
N GLU A 107 17.23 1.94 6.24
CA GLU A 107 16.97 0.54 6.58
C GLU A 107 15.66 0.02 5.96
N PHE A 108 14.73 0.92 5.63
CA PHE A 108 13.43 0.61 5.07
C PHE A 108 13.35 1.03 3.60
N LEU A 109 13.78 0.12 2.72
CA LEU A 109 13.53 0.09 1.26
C LEU A 109 13.36 1.48 0.62
N PRO A 110 14.39 2.04 -0.03
CA PRO A 110 14.44 3.47 -0.41
C PRO A 110 13.20 3.87 -1.22
N LEU A 111 12.29 4.58 -0.56
CA LEU A 111 11.12 5.22 -1.17
C LEU A 111 11.42 6.71 -1.17
N ASN A 112 11.73 7.27 -2.33
CA ASN A 112 11.88 8.71 -2.44
C ASN A 112 10.50 9.37 -2.41
N LEU A 113 10.03 9.68 -1.21
CA LEU A 113 8.78 10.43 -0.97
C LEU A 113 9.01 11.94 -0.91
N SER A 114 10.25 12.40 -1.14
CA SER A 114 10.63 13.82 -1.08
C SER A 114 9.72 14.67 -1.97
N GLY A 115 9.10 15.69 -1.39
CA GLY A 115 8.20 16.61 -2.09
C GLY A 115 6.72 16.18 -2.15
N LYS A 116 6.36 15.00 -1.62
CA LYS A 116 4.95 14.59 -1.49
C LYS A 116 4.45 14.79 -0.06
N ASN A 117 3.15 15.03 0.10
CA ASN A 117 2.51 15.07 1.41
C ASN A 117 2.48 13.66 2.00
N ILE A 118 3.48 13.32 2.82
CA ILE A 118 3.67 12.00 3.43
C ILE A 118 2.42 11.55 4.18
N ASN A 119 1.77 12.46 4.94
CA ASN A 119 0.54 12.14 5.66
C ASN A 119 -0.59 11.75 4.69
N SER A 120 -0.74 12.47 3.58
CA SER A 120 -1.73 12.11 2.56
C SER A 120 -1.46 10.74 1.94
N ILE A 121 -0.19 10.38 1.73
CA ILE A 121 0.19 9.06 1.22
C ILE A 121 -0.14 8.00 2.26
N ALA A 122 0.28 8.20 3.51
CA ALA A 122 0.04 7.28 4.61
C ALA A 122 -1.46 7.00 4.78
N LEU A 123 -2.30 8.04 4.83
CA LEU A 123 -3.76 7.90 4.95
C LEU A 123 -4.38 7.18 3.74
N LYS A 124 -3.90 7.45 2.53
CA LYS A 124 -4.33 6.73 1.33
C LYS A 124 -3.98 5.24 1.43
N VAL A 125 -2.74 4.91 1.79
CA VAL A 125 -2.32 3.51 1.91
C VAL A 125 -3.05 2.82 3.06
N LEU A 126 -3.32 3.49 4.18
CA LEU A 126 -4.15 2.97 5.27
C LEU A 126 -5.54 2.58 4.77
N THR A 127 -6.14 3.42 3.93
CA THR A 127 -7.44 3.13 3.30
C THR A 127 -7.32 1.96 2.31
N ASP A 128 -6.22 1.88 1.56
CA ASP A 128 -5.94 0.72 0.69
C ASP A 128 -5.83 -0.58 1.54
N LEU A 129 -5.19 -0.54 2.71
CA LEU A 129 -5.10 -1.69 3.63
C LEU A 129 -6.48 -2.18 4.09
N LEU A 130 -7.44 -1.27 4.30
CA LEU A 130 -8.82 -1.63 4.63
C LEU A 130 -9.50 -2.43 3.50
N PHE A 131 -9.23 -2.08 2.24
CA PHE A 131 -9.74 -2.87 1.12
C PHE A 131 -9.02 -4.22 1.01
N TYR A 132 -7.70 -4.25 1.24
CA TYR A 132 -6.90 -5.48 1.20
C TYR A 132 -7.22 -6.45 2.35
N SER A 133 -7.67 -5.98 3.51
CA SER A 133 -8.11 -6.84 4.62
C SER A 133 -9.48 -7.46 4.40
N SER A 134 -10.25 -7.01 3.40
CA SER A 134 -11.57 -7.58 3.12
C SER A 134 -11.50 -9.00 2.51
N ARG A 135 -12.64 -9.69 2.46
CA ARG A 135 -12.77 -11.00 1.77
C ARG A 135 -12.39 -10.95 0.28
N ALA A 136 -12.61 -9.80 -0.38
CA ALA A 136 -12.21 -9.55 -1.76
C ALA A 136 -10.79 -8.95 -1.87
N GLY A 137 -10.13 -8.70 -0.75
CA GLY A 137 -8.88 -7.96 -0.66
C GLY A 137 -7.73 -8.62 -1.41
N LYS A 138 -7.65 -9.97 -1.42
CA LYS A 138 -6.67 -10.71 -2.24
C LYS A 138 -6.78 -10.34 -3.73
N ARG A 139 -8.00 -10.31 -4.28
CA ARG A 139 -8.24 -9.94 -5.69
C ARG A 139 -7.85 -8.48 -5.95
N TYR A 140 -8.17 -7.59 -5.01
CA TYR A 140 -7.81 -6.18 -5.13
C TYR A 140 -6.29 -5.98 -5.08
N LEU A 141 -5.61 -6.60 -4.12
CA LEU A 141 -4.15 -6.57 -3.99
C LEU A 141 -3.46 -7.10 -5.25
N HIS A 142 -3.97 -8.20 -5.78
CA HIS A 142 -3.52 -8.77 -7.05
C HIS A 142 -3.68 -7.79 -8.22
N SER A 143 -4.83 -7.13 -8.37
CA SER A 143 -5.03 -6.12 -9.42
C SER A 143 -4.12 -4.89 -9.27
N GLN A 144 -3.77 -4.53 -8.03
CA GLN A 144 -2.93 -3.38 -7.73
C GLN A 144 -1.44 -3.66 -7.95
N LEU A 145 -1.01 -4.91 -7.82
CA LEU A 145 0.39 -5.31 -7.95
C LEU A 145 0.72 -5.97 -9.30
N GLN A 146 -0.27 -6.54 -9.99
CA GLN A 146 -0.10 -7.17 -11.32
C GLN A 146 -0.51 -6.26 -12.48
N CYS A 147 -0.05 -5.00 -12.53
CA CYS A 147 -0.04 -4.25 -13.80
C CYS A 147 1.03 -4.80 -14.76
N LEU A 148 0.92 -6.10 -15.09
CA LEU A 148 1.70 -6.86 -16.07
C LEU A 148 0.78 -7.33 -17.19
#